data_AF-A0A3S0JU64-F1
#
_entry.id   AF-A0A3S0JU64-F1
#
_cell.length_a   1.000
_cell.length_b   1.000
_cell.length_c   1.000
_cell.angle_alpha   90.00
_cell.angle_beta   90.00
_cell.angle_gamma   90.00
#
_symmetry.space_group_name_H-M   'P 1'
#
loop_
_entity.id
_entity.type
_entity.pdbx_description
1 polymer ?
#
loop_
_entity_poly.entity_id
_entity_poly.type
_entity_poly.pdbx_seq_one_letter_code
_entity_poly.pdbx_strand_id
1 'polypeptide(L)'
;MPTIAFTAPATVFDFRRSDDGEVVEDLGLLQTLDGLAYTDEEFSDYLADDDRTRGLAALGVTGGDLTFHFSGTGLEARTIYSTPRALNAVELGALCEYTIGQWSDGIGSNFFQERLAEGLAPQVLLPDSRMVRAEQFA
;
A
#
# COMPACT_ATOMS: atom_id res chain seq x y z
N MET A 1 1.48 -10.96 -18.58
CA MET A 1 2.59 -10.41 -17.80
C MET A 1 2.31 -10.77 -16.36
N PRO A 2 3.27 -11.36 -15.64
CA PRO A 2 3.07 -11.69 -14.24
C PRO A 2 2.72 -10.45 -13.42
N THR A 3 1.93 -10.65 -12.38
CA THR A 3 1.58 -9.59 -11.43
C THR A 3 1.95 -10.01 -10.02
N ILE A 4 2.27 -9.02 -9.19
CA ILE A 4 2.57 -9.22 -7.78
C ILE A 4 1.64 -8.32 -6.98
N ALA A 5 0.89 -8.92 -6.07
CA ALA A 5 0.07 -8.19 -5.11
C ALA A 5 0.74 -8.26 -3.73
N PHE A 6 0.92 -7.10 -3.11
CA PHE A 6 1.19 -6.98 -1.69
C PHE A 6 -0.07 -6.54 -0.99
N THR A 7 -0.44 -7.23 0.10
CA THR A 7 -1.60 -6.89 0.91
C THR A 7 -1.22 -6.85 2.38
N ALA A 8 -1.71 -5.85 3.10
CA ALA A 8 -1.54 -5.77 4.55
C ALA A 8 -2.72 -5.05 5.21
N PRO A 9 -2.99 -5.30 6.51
CA PRO A 9 -4.02 -4.56 7.24
C PRO A 9 -3.76 -3.06 7.26
N ALA A 10 -4.82 -2.26 7.18
CA ALA A 10 -4.79 -0.82 7.33
C ALA A 10 -5.60 -0.40 8.55
N THR A 11 -5.05 0.54 9.32
CA THR A 11 -5.76 1.22 10.41
C THR A 11 -6.41 2.48 9.85
N VAL A 12 -7.65 2.75 10.25
CA VAL A 12 -8.36 3.96 9.83
C VAL A 12 -8.55 4.87 11.03
N PHE A 13 -8.25 6.15 10.84
CA PHE A 13 -8.40 7.18 11.87
C PHE A 13 -9.50 8.17 11.48
N ASP A 14 -10.38 8.52 12.41
CA ASP A 14 -11.44 9.52 12.27
C ASP A 14 -11.04 10.82 12.99
N PHE A 15 -10.61 11.80 12.20
CA PHE A 15 -10.21 13.14 12.64
C PHE A 15 -11.38 14.10 12.78
N ARG A 16 -12.61 13.67 12.46
CA ARG A 16 -13.82 14.49 12.70
C ARG A 16 -14.24 14.45 14.17
N ARG A 17 -13.70 13.50 14.94
CA ARG A 17 -14.00 13.27 16.36
C ARG A 17 -12.97 13.87 17.30
N SER A 18 -11.70 13.90 16.90
CA SER A 18 -10.60 14.49 17.66
C SER A 18 -9.48 14.95 16.73
N ASP A 19 -8.71 15.95 17.18
CA ASP A 19 -7.55 16.46 16.43
C ASP A 19 -6.42 15.42 16.34
N ASP A 20 -6.36 14.47 17.27
CA ASP A 20 -5.38 13.38 17.30
C ASP A 20 -5.81 12.15 16.48
N GLY A 21 -7.06 12.11 16.01
CA GLY A 21 -7.66 10.99 15.29
C GLY A 21 -8.06 9.83 16.21
N GLU A 22 -9.29 9.34 16.09
CA GLU A 22 -9.74 8.12 16.78
C GLU A 22 -9.69 6.91 15.85
N VAL A 23 -9.21 5.77 16.35
CA VAL A 23 -9.22 4.52 15.57
C VAL A 23 -10.66 4.07 15.29
N VAL A 24 -10.95 3.77 14.02
CA VAL A 24 -12.25 3.30 13.56
C VAL A 24 -12.29 1.79 13.53
N GLU A 25 -13.16 1.21 14.37
CA GLU A 25 -13.48 -0.23 14.36
C GLU A 25 -14.88 -0.54 13.79
N ASP A 26 -15.66 0.50 13.46
CA ASP A 26 -17.00 0.34 12.88
C ASP A 26 -16.91 -0.23 11.46
N LEU A 27 -17.35 -1.48 11.29
CA LEU A 27 -17.28 -2.19 10.01
C LEU A 27 -18.09 -1.51 8.90
N GLY A 28 -19.22 -0.88 9.23
CA GLY A 28 -20.03 -0.15 8.25
C GLY A 28 -19.27 1.07 7.73
N LEU A 29 -18.55 1.76 8.60
CA LEU A 29 -17.68 2.87 8.22
C LEU A 29 -16.47 2.41 7.40
N LEU A 30 -15.79 1.33 7.83
CA LEU A 30 -14.66 0.76 7.08
C LEU A 30 -15.09 0.31 5.68
N GLN A 31 -16.28 -0.26 5.53
CA GLN A 31 -16.83 -0.67 4.24
C GLN A 31 -17.03 0.53 3.28
N THR A 32 -17.26 1.75 3.78
CA THR A 32 -17.37 2.94 2.91
C THR A 32 -16.05 3.32 2.24
N LEU A 33 -14.93 2.79 2.71
CA LEU A 33 -13.59 3.02 2.16
C LEU A 33 -13.16 1.91 1.20
N ASP A 34 -14.02 0.93 0.93
CA ASP A 34 -13.74 -0.12 -0.06
C ASP A 34 -13.61 0.49 -1.47
N GLY A 35 -12.52 0.16 -2.16
CA GLY A 35 -12.20 0.68 -3.47
C GLY A 35 -11.56 2.08 -3.46
N LEU A 36 -11.30 2.65 -2.29
CA LEU A 36 -10.52 3.88 -2.16
C LEU A 36 -9.11 3.65 -2.72
N ALA A 37 -8.63 4.58 -3.54
CA ALA A 37 -7.34 4.47 -4.21
C ALA A 37 -6.62 5.82 -4.23
N TYR A 38 -5.29 5.78 -4.14
CA TYR A 38 -4.45 6.91 -4.49
C TYR A 38 -3.94 6.71 -5.92
N THR A 39 -4.31 7.62 -6.81
CA THR A 39 -4.09 7.49 -8.26
C THR A 39 -3.18 8.57 -8.84
N ASP A 40 -2.70 9.48 -8.00
CA ASP A 40 -1.90 10.62 -8.46
C ASP A 40 -0.46 10.21 -8.78
N GLU A 41 0.04 9.17 -8.11
CA GLU A 41 1.40 8.65 -8.27
C GLU A 41 1.41 7.13 -8.13
N GLU A 42 2.30 6.47 -8.89
CA GLU A 42 2.54 5.04 -8.79
C GLU A 42 3.81 4.77 -7.98
N PHE A 43 3.82 3.71 -7.18
CA PHE A 43 5.04 3.34 -6.44
C PHE A 43 6.19 3.00 -7.40
N SER A 44 5.90 2.52 -8.61
CA SER A 44 6.94 2.19 -9.58
C SER A 44 7.73 3.38 -10.10
N ASP A 45 7.18 4.59 -10.05
CA ASP A 45 7.83 5.82 -10.52
C ASP A 45 9.13 6.12 -9.77
N TYR A 46 9.21 5.67 -8.52
CA TYR A 46 10.32 5.93 -7.60
C TYR A 46 11.27 4.72 -7.40
N LEU A 47 11.06 3.61 -8.10
CA LEU A 47 11.92 2.42 -7.98
C LEU A 47 13.38 2.66 -8.40
N ALA A 48 13.65 3.67 -9.23
CA ALA A 48 15.01 3.98 -9.69
C ALA A 48 15.85 4.72 -8.64
N ASP A 49 15.19 5.32 -7.64
CA ASP A 49 15.80 6.23 -6.67
C ASP A 49 16.52 5.49 -5.53
N ASP A 50 16.13 4.25 -5.24
CA ASP A 50 16.80 3.38 -4.26
C ASP A 50 17.73 2.37 -4.97
N ASP A 51 18.99 2.31 -4.53
CA ASP A 51 19.99 1.37 -5.05
C ASP A 51 19.53 -0.10 -4.99
N ARG A 52 18.70 -0.48 -4.01
CA ARG A 52 18.18 -1.84 -3.84
C ARG A 52 17.11 -2.21 -4.86
N THR A 53 16.33 -1.24 -5.34
CA THR A 53 15.22 -1.44 -6.28
C THR A 53 15.50 -0.93 -7.68
N ARG A 54 16.61 -0.22 -7.91
CA ARG A 54 17.01 0.25 -9.25
C ARG A 54 17.09 -0.88 -10.29
N GLY A 55 17.49 -2.08 -9.87
CA GLY A 55 17.47 -3.27 -10.73
C GLY A 55 16.06 -3.69 -11.17
N LEU A 56 15.05 -3.47 -10.33
CA LEU A 56 13.63 -3.73 -10.63
C LEU A 56 13.07 -2.67 -11.60
N ALA A 57 13.44 -1.40 -11.42
CA ALA A 57 13.11 -0.34 -12.39
C ALA A 57 13.69 -0.67 -13.77
N ALA A 58 14.98 -1.04 -13.83
CA ALA A 58 15.65 -1.44 -15.06
C ALA A 58 15.07 -2.73 -15.69
N LEU A 59 14.52 -3.63 -14.86
CA LEU A 59 13.80 -4.80 -15.33
C LEU A 59 12.49 -4.43 -16.04
N GLY A 60 11.90 -3.27 -15.74
CA GLY A 60 10.61 -2.83 -16.29
C GLY A 60 9.42 -3.19 -15.41
N VAL A 61 9.61 -3.20 -14.08
CA VAL A 61 8.49 -3.26 -13.12
C VAL A 61 7.69 -1.96 -13.19
N THR A 62 6.36 -2.06 -13.25
CA THR A 62 5.41 -0.94 -13.40
C THR A 62 4.22 -1.11 -12.46
N GLY A 63 3.39 -0.07 -12.32
CA GLY A 63 2.23 -0.06 -11.43
C GLY A 63 2.59 0.32 -10.00
N GLY A 64 1.85 -0.25 -9.05
CA GLY A 64 2.04 0.05 -7.64
C GLY A 64 1.08 1.11 -7.13
N ASP A 65 -0.15 1.15 -7.65
CA ASP A 65 -1.23 1.94 -7.07
C ASP A 65 -1.54 1.44 -5.65
N LEU A 66 -1.77 2.38 -4.72
CA LEU A 66 -2.25 2.07 -3.39
C LEU A 66 -3.79 2.05 -3.40
N THR A 67 -4.37 0.87 -3.20
CA THR A 67 -5.82 0.70 -3.05
C THR A 67 -6.19 0.12 -1.69
N PHE A 68 -7.40 0.38 -1.22
CA PHE A 68 -7.93 -0.16 0.01
C PHE A 68 -9.15 -1.03 -0.27
N HIS A 69 -9.22 -2.16 0.41
CA HIS A 69 -10.29 -3.15 0.25
C HIS A 69 -10.83 -3.60 1.60
N PHE A 70 -12.14 -3.71 1.71
CA PHE A 70 -12.79 -4.24 2.91
C PHE A 70 -12.85 -5.77 2.85
N SER A 71 -12.20 -6.45 3.79
CA SER A 71 -12.11 -7.92 3.84
C SER A 71 -13.28 -8.59 4.58
N GLY A 72 -14.25 -7.81 5.07
CA GLY A 72 -15.32 -8.28 5.96
C GLY A 72 -15.00 -8.14 7.44
N THR A 73 -13.71 -8.10 7.79
CA THR A 73 -13.24 -7.96 9.18
C THR A 73 -12.44 -6.69 9.42
N GLY A 74 -12.06 -5.97 8.36
CA GLY A 74 -11.26 -4.76 8.45
C GLY A 74 -10.93 -4.23 7.05
N LEU A 75 -10.16 -3.14 7.02
CA LEU A 75 -9.62 -2.58 5.78
C LEU A 75 -8.22 -3.14 5.54
N GLU A 76 -7.93 -3.51 4.30
CA GLU A 76 -6.62 -3.96 3.84
C GLU A 76 -6.12 -3.01 2.76
N ALA A 77 -4.87 -2.58 2.87
CA ALA A 77 -4.17 -1.94 1.76
C ALA A 77 -3.69 -3.01 0.78
N ARG A 78 -3.70 -2.66 -0.50
CA ARG A 78 -3.22 -3.49 -1.59
C ARG A 78 -2.45 -2.66 -2.59
N THR A 79 -1.33 -3.21 -3.03
CA THR A 79 -0.50 -2.61 -4.08
C THR A 79 -0.16 -3.69 -5.10
N ILE A 80 -0.39 -3.40 -6.39
CA ILE A 80 -0.22 -4.37 -7.47
C ILE A 80 0.84 -3.86 -8.45
N TYR A 81 1.85 -4.70 -8.70
CA TYR A 81 2.87 -4.44 -9.70
C TYR A 81 2.71 -5.38 -10.90
N SER A 82 3.05 -4.88 -12.09
CA SER A 82 3.23 -5.68 -13.30
C SER A 82 4.71 -5.88 -13.57
N THR A 83 5.11 -7.10 -13.91
CA THR A 83 6.50 -7.44 -14.19
C THR A 83 6.63 -8.13 -15.56
N PRO A 84 7.80 -8.03 -16.25
CA PRO A 84 8.01 -8.74 -17.51
C PRO A 84 8.21 -10.25 -17.32
N ARG A 85 8.63 -10.68 -16.13
CA ARG A 85 8.85 -12.08 -15.74
C ARG A 85 8.61 -12.26 -14.26
N ALA A 86 8.47 -13.52 -13.84
CA ALA A 86 8.45 -13.84 -12.43
C ALA A 86 9.74 -13.33 -11.73
N LEU A 87 9.55 -12.67 -10.60
CA LEU A 87 10.63 -12.24 -9.72
C LEU A 87 11.13 -13.43 -8.90
N ASN A 88 12.44 -13.49 -8.71
CA ASN A 88 13.05 -14.43 -7.78
C ASN A 88 12.86 -13.95 -6.32
N ALA A 89 13.24 -14.77 -5.35
CA ALA A 89 13.02 -14.45 -3.93
C ALA A 89 13.72 -13.17 -3.46
N VAL A 90 14.90 -12.86 -4.00
CA VAL A 90 15.65 -11.64 -3.64
C VAL A 90 14.95 -10.40 -4.20
N GLU A 91 14.54 -10.47 -5.46
CA GLU A 91 13.80 -9.39 -6.14
C GLU A 91 12.44 -9.13 -5.49
N LEU A 92 11.71 -10.20 -5.16
CA LEU A 92 10.42 -10.10 -4.48
C LEU A 92 10.58 -9.52 -3.07
N GLY A 93 11.63 -9.91 -2.34
CA GLY A 93 11.95 -9.34 -1.03
C GLY A 93 12.26 -7.85 -1.10
N ALA A 94 13.09 -7.42 -2.06
CA ALA A 94 13.41 -6.02 -2.28
C ALA A 94 12.17 -5.18 -2.62
N LEU A 95 11.29 -5.70 -3.49
CA LEU A 95 10.04 -5.03 -3.83
C LEU A 95 9.07 -4.95 -2.62
N CYS A 96 9.04 -5.98 -1.78
CA CYS A 96 8.24 -6.01 -0.56
C CYS A 96 8.71 -4.94 0.44
N GLU A 97 10.00 -4.89 0.74
CA GLU A 97 10.58 -3.90 1.65
C GLU A 97 10.31 -2.48 1.16
N TYR A 98 10.50 -2.24 -0.14
CA TYR A 98 10.19 -0.97 -0.77
C TYR A 98 8.70 -0.59 -0.65
N THR A 99 7.80 -1.53 -0.92
CA THR A 99 6.35 -1.32 -0.81
C THR A 99 5.94 -0.97 0.61
N ILE A 100 6.50 -1.66 1.62
CA ILE A 100 6.29 -1.33 3.03
C ILE A 100 6.77 0.09 3.33
N GLY A 101 7.94 0.46 2.82
CA GLY A 101 8.47 1.82 2.91
C GLY A 101 7.47 2.85 2.39
N GLN A 102 7.02 2.69 1.15
CA GLN A 102 6.04 3.56 0.48
C GLN A 102 4.64 3.55 1.10
N TRP A 103 4.27 2.51 1.86
CA TRP A 103 3.02 2.48 2.61
C TRP A 103 3.09 3.31 3.90
N SER A 104 4.22 3.25 4.59
CA SER A 104 4.42 3.94 5.87
C SER A 104 4.90 5.40 5.70
N ASP A 105 5.65 5.64 4.64
CA ASP A 105 6.32 6.88 4.27
C ASP A 105 6.14 7.10 2.76
N GLY A 106 6.49 8.26 2.21
CA GLY A 106 6.30 8.56 0.79
C GLY A 106 4.83 8.63 0.40
N ILE A 107 4.40 7.82 -0.57
CA ILE A 107 3.04 7.90 -1.13
C ILE A 107 1.96 7.65 -0.06
N GLY A 108 2.17 6.68 0.83
CA GLY A 108 1.22 6.39 1.90
C GLY A 108 1.06 7.56 2.87
N SER A 109 2.13 8.34 3.12
CA SER A 109 2.06 9.51 4.00
C SER A 109 1.42 10.72 3.29
N ASN A 110 1.69 10.91 1.99
CA ASN A 110 0.99 11.90 1.16
C ASN A 110 -0.52 11.62 1.15
N PHE A 111 -0.90 10.38 0.85
CA PHE A 111 -2.30 9.97 0.83
C PHE A 111 -2.97 10.16 2.19
N PHE A 112 -2.29 9.78 3.27
CA PHE A 112 -2.79 10.00 4.62
C PHE A 112 -3.10 11.49 4.86
N GLN A 113 -2.19 12.40 4.50
CA GLN A 113 -2.38 13.85 4.67
C GLN A 113 -3.56 14.40 3.86
N GLU A 114 -3.77 13.94 2.63
CA GLU A 114 -4.95 14.30 1.85
C GLU A 114 -6.24 13.83 2.53
N ARG A 115 -6.21 12.59 3.03
CA ARG A 115 -7.36 11.98 3.72
C ARG A 115 -7.64 12.60 5.09
N LEU A 116 -6.66 13.21 5.74
CA LEU A 116 -6.88 14.01 6.96
C LEU A 116 -7.89 15.14 6.69
N ALA A 117 -7.80 15.82 5.54
CA ALA A 117 -8.72 16.89 5.18
C ALA A 117 -10.17 16.39 4.98
N GLU A 118 -10.31 15.13 4.58
CA GLU A 118 -11.59 14.42 4.43
C GLU A 118 -12.08 13.76 5.73
N GLY A 119 -11.27 13.79 6.77
CA GLY A 119 -11.58 13.32 8.12
C GLY A 119 -11.43 11.82 8.37
N LEU A 120 -11.44 10.97 7.33
CA LEU A 120 -11.18 9.53 7.45
C LEU A 120 -9.90 9.16 6.71
N ALA A 121 -8.85 8.89 7.49
CA ALA A 121 -7.50 8.66 6.98
C ALA A 121 -7.05 7.21 7.24
N PRO A 122 -7.04 6.35 6.20
CA PRO A 122 -6.44 5.03 6.29
C PRO A 122 -4.91 5.14 6.27
N GLN A 123 -4.24 4.32 7.07
CA GLN A 123 -2.80 4.23 7.15
C GLN A 123 -2.37 2.79 7.37
N VAL A 124 -1.30 2.37 6.70
CA VAL A 124 -0.73 1.04 6.84
C VAL A 124 0.36 1.09 7.90
N LEU A 125 -0.02 0.75 9.14
CA LEU A 125 0.89 0.72 10.28
C LEU A 125 1.29 -0.73 10.56
N LEU A 126 2.50 -1.10 10.14
CA LEU A 126 3.00 -2.48 10.26
C LEU A 126 4.01 -2.57 11.41
N PRO A 127 3.63 -3.12 12.58
CA PRO A 127 4.59 -3.40 13.65
C PRO A 127 5.54 -4.54 13.28
N ASP A 128 5.17 -5.38 12.31
CA ASP A 128 5.94 -6.50 11.81
C ASP A 128 5.71 -6.67 10.29
N SER A 129 6.78 -6.69 9.51
CA SER A 129 6.73 -6.89 8.05
C SER A 129 6.17 -8.26 7.65
N ARG A 130 6.14 -9.24 8.56
CA ARG A 130 5.51 -10.55 8.34
C ARG A 130 3.98 -10.48 8.18
N MET A 131 3.37 -9.34 8.48
CA MET A 131 1.94 -9.11 8.24
C MET A 131 1.63 -8.83 6.76
N VAL A 132 2.66 -8.60 5.93
CA VAL A 132 2.49 -8.42 4.49
C VAL A 132 2.38 -9.76 3.80
N ARG A 133 1.28 -9.95 3.08
CA ARG A 133 1.08 -11.08 2.18
C ARG A 133 1.55 -10.68 0.78
N ALA A 134 2.48 -11.45 0.21
CA ALA A 134 2.97 -11.27 -1.15
C ALA A 134 2.49 -12.45 -2.02
N GLU A 135 1.75 -12.14 -3.08
CA GLU A 135 1.20 -13.14 -4.02
C GLU A 135 1.65 -12.80 -5.43
N GLN A 136 2.31 -13.75 -6.11
CA GLN A 136 2.76 -13.60 -7.49
C GLN A 136 1.94 -14.51 -8.41
N PHE A 137 1.34 -13.93 -9.43
CA PHE A 137 0.49 -14.60 -10.41
C PHE A 137 1.19 -14.63 -11.77
N ALA A 138 1.12 -15.78 -12.47
CA ALA A 138 1.80 -16.01 -13.74
C ALA A 138 0.93 -15.70 -14.96
#